data_AF-A0A7V4I7W4-F1
#
_entry.id   AF-A0A7V4I7W4-F1
#
_cell.length_a   1.000
_cell.length_b   1.000
_cell.length_c   1.000
_cell.angle_alpha   90.00
_cell.angle_beta   90.00
_cell.angle_gamma   90.00
#
_symmetry.space_group_name_H-M   'P 1'
#
loop_
_entity.id
_entity.type
_entity.pdbx_description
1 polymer ?
#
loop_
_entity_poly.entity_id
_entity_poly.type
_entity_poly.pdbx_seq_one_letter_code
_entity_poly.pdbx_strand_id
1 'polypeptide(L)'
;MGRPKTRTKGKSYIETLRFLSKAGLKGTKSTDSKVTDLDKIENLNDRIEKVVGVYRHFENKQGRMIYFIMYDIENNKIRNHIAKYLLRKGCIRVQKSVFLAESERQKYDELNSTLKEVQEMYDNNDSIFFIPVSVDEIRAMKIIGRNVDFSMVIDTPNTLFY
;
A
#
# COMPACT_ATOMS: atom_id res chain seq x y z
N MET A 1 -7.09 -27.47 41.21
CA MET A 1 -7.51 -27.57 39.79
C MET A 1 -7.74 -26.17 39.24
N GLY A 2 -6.78 -25.63 38.47
CA GLY A 2 -6.89 -24.29 37.88
C GLY A 2 -7.64 -24.33 36.55
N ARG A 3 -8.69 -23.53 36.39
CA ARG A 3 -9.37 -23.33 35.10
C ARG A 3 -8.40 -22.66 34.11
N PRO A 4 -8.25 -23.16 32.87
CA PRO A 4 -7.42 -22.49 31.88
C PRO A 4 -8.09 -21.19 31.43
N LYS A 5 -7.38 -20.06 31.58
CA LYS A 5 -7.75 -18.77 30.98
C LYS A 5 -7.59 -18.89 29.47
N THR A 6 -8.69 -18.93 28.74
CA THR A 6 -8.71 -18.84 27.28
C THR A 6 -8.19 -17.47 26.86
N ARG A 7 -7.03 -17.44 26.18
CA ARG A 7 -6.51 -16.26 25.49
C ARG A 7 -7.46 -15.93 24.34
N THR A 8 -8.21 -14.83 24.44
CA THR A 8 -9.00 -14.30 23.33
C THR A 8 -8.04 -13.88 22.22
N LYS A 9 -7.94 -14.69 21.15
CA LYS A 9 -7.24 -14.28 19.93
C LYS A 9 -7.92 -13.02 19.40
N GLY A 10 -7.16 -11.95 19.24
CA GLY A 10 -7.64 -10.73 18.62
C GLY A 10 -8.20 -11.03 17.23
N LYS A 11 -9.31 -10.38 16.87
CA LYS A 11 -9.98 -10.60 15.58
C LYS A 11 -9.01 -10.31 14.44
N SER A 12 -9.00 -11.18 13.44
CA SER A 12 -8.31 -10.95 12.17
C SER A 12 -8.85 -9.68 11.50
N TYR A 13 -8.01 -9.03 10.69
CA TYR A 13 -8.40 -7.83 9.93
C TYR A 13 -9.66 -8.09 9.09
N ILE A 14 -9.78 -9.29 8.52
CA ILE A 14 -10.93 -9.72 7.72
C ILE A 14 -12.19 -9.88 8.56
N GLU A 15 -12.07 -10.34 9.80
CA GLU A 15 -13.21 -10.47 10.72
C GLU A 15 -13.75 -9.10 11.14
N THR A 16 -12.84 -8.11 11.27
CA THR A 16 -13.21 -6.72 11.52
C THR A 16 -13.99 -6.12 10.35
N LEU A 17 -13.54 -6.36 9.11
CA LEU A 17 -14.23 -5.86 7.91
C LEU A 17 -15.60 -6.52 7.68
N ARG A 18 -15.72 -7.84 7.90
CA ARG A 18 -17.02 -8.53 7.85
C ARG A 18 -18.00 -8.00 8.89
N PHE A 19 -17.53 -7.64 10.07
CA PHE A 19 -18.38 -7.07 11.12
C PHE A 19 -18.90 -5.68 10.72
N LEU A 20 -18.03 -4.84 10.15
CA LEU A 20 -18.41 -3.50 9.66
C LEU A 20 -19.40 -3.57 8.48
N SER A 21 -19.24 -4.55 7.59
CA SER A 21 -20.18 -4.79 6.49
C SER A 21 -21.54 -5.28 6.99
N LYS A 22 -21.57 -6.25 7.93
CA LYS A 22 -22.80 -6.79 8.52
C LYS A 22 -23.55 -5.80 9.39
N ALA A 23 -22.85 -4.83 9.99
CA ALA A 23 -23.45 -3.82 10.86
C ALA A 23 -24.35 -2.81 10.12
N GLY A 24 -24.45 -2.88 8.78
CA GLY A 24 -25.40 -2.09 8.00
C GLY A 24 -25.16 -0.59 8.15
N LEU A 25 -24.34 -0.01 7.27
CA LEU A 25 -24.16 1.44 7.18
C LEU A 25 -25.40 2.13 6.57
N LYS A 26 -26.56 2.01 7.22
CA LYS A 26 -27.68 2.94 7.06
C LYS A 26 -27.65 3.91 8.24
N GLY A 27 -27.06 5.08 7.97
CA GLY A 27 -27.25 6.29 8.76
C GLY A 27 -26.72 6.24 10.18
N THR A 28 -25.52 6.76 10.40
CA THR A 28 -25.21 7.35 11.70
C THR A 28 -24.52 8.68 11.48
N LYS A 29 -25.14 9.71 12.08
CA LYS A 29 -24.75 11.12 12.01
C LYS A 29 -23.32 11.30 12.49
N SER A 30 -22.66 12.27 11.88
CA SER A 30 -21.37 12.84 12.24
C SER A 30 -21.22 13.01 13.75
N THR A 31 -20.35 12.20 14.36
CA THR A 31 -19.69 12.55 15.61
C THR A 31 -18.21 12.77 15.30
N ASP A 32 -17.84 14.04 15.36
CA ASP A 32 -16.50 14.60 15.57
C ASP A 32 -15.33 13.64 15.29
N SER A 33 -15.06 13.43 14.01
CA SER A 33 -13.82 12.79 13.60
C SER A 33 -12.73 13.85 13.65
N LYS A 34 -11.97 13.87 14.76
CA LYS A 34 -10.63 14.47 14.82
C LYS A 34 -9.98 14.28 13.46
N VAL A 35 -9.68 15.39 12.79
CA VAL A 35 -9.04 15.47 11.47
C VAL A 35 -7.95 14.41 11.42
N THR A 36 -8.23 13.29 10.75
CA THR A 36 -7.29 12.18 10.72
C THR A 36 -6.11 12.62 9.89
N ASP A 37 -4.94 12.55 10.50
CA ASP A 37 -3.60 12.96 10.05
C ASP A 37 -3.08 12.22 8.79
N LEU A 38 -3.99 11.69 7.96
CA LEU A 38 -3.73 10.85 6.79
C LEU A 38 -3.49 11.65 5.52
N ASP A 39 -3.94 12.90 5.50
CA ASP A 39 -3.69 13.85 4.41
C ASP A 39 -2.33 14.54 4.56
N LYS A 40 -1.66 14.39 5.72
CA LYS A 40 -0.24 14.72 5.87
C LYS A 40 0.58 13.60 5.24
N ILE A 41 0.67 13.63 3.92
CA ILE A 41 1.66 12.86 3.19
C ILE A 41 3.03 13.34 3.68
N GLU A 42 3.88 12.39 4.11
CA GLU A 42 5.27 12.67 4.48
C GLU A 42 5.96 13.49 3.40
N ASN A 43 6.98 14.24 3.78
CA ASN A 43 7.68 15.07 2.82
C ASN A 43 8.26 14.18 1.68
N LEU A 44 8.55 14.80 0.55
CA LEU A 44 9.00 14.07 -0.62
C LEU A 44 10.31 13.29 -0.37
N ASN A 45 11.23 13.86 0.43
CA ASN A 45 12.52 13.25 0.74
C ASN A 45 12.36 11.97 1.58
N ASP A 46 11.53 12.00 2.62
CA ASP A 46 11.26 10.84 3.48
C ASP A 46 10.67 9.67 2.66
N ARG A 47 9.84 10.03 1.66
CA ARG A 47 9.23 9.06 0.76
C ARG A 47 10.26 8.48 -0.20
N ILE A 48 11.14 9.32 -0.76
CA ILE A 48 12.26 8.92 -1.60
C ILE A 48 13.18 7.97 -0.82
N GLU A 49 13.57 8.29 0.41
CA GLU A 49 14.40 7.44 1.28
C GLU A 49 13.81 6.06 1.51
N LYS A 50 12.50 5.96 1.74
CA LYS A 50 11.82 4.67 1.88
C LYS A 50 11.85 3.86 0.59
N VAL A 51 11.68 4.51 -0.56
CA VAL A 51 11.84 3.82 -1.85
C VAL A 51 13.29 3.36 -2.03
N VAL A 52 14.29 4.17 -1.64
CA VAL A 52 15.72 3.80 -1.75
C VAL A 52 16.02 2.59 -0.86
N GLY A 53 15.50 2.60 0.36
CA GLY A 53 15.72 1.53 1.33
C GLY A 53 15.14 0.19 0.86
N VAL A 54 13.96 0.23 0.26
CA VAL A 54 13.38 -0.94 -0.42
C VAL A 54 14.22 -1.30 -1.65
N TYR A 55 14.72 -0.30 -2.39
CA TYR A 55 15.59 -0.54 -3.53
C TYR A 55 16.84 -1.36 -3.23
N ARG A 56 17.60 -0.93 -2.23
CA ARG A 56 18.82 -1.60 -1.78
C ARG A 56 18.58 -3.03 -1.28
N HIS A 57 17.34 -3.35 -0.89
CA HIS A 57 16.94 -4.70 -0.53
C HIS A 57 16.68 -5.59 -1.76
N PHE A 58 16.28 -5.01 -2.90
CA PHE A 58 15.95 -5.74 -4.13
C PHE A 58 17.16 -6.37 -4.83
N GLU A 59 18.29 -5.66 -4.91
CA GLU A 59 19.50 -6.12 -5.65
C GLU A 59 20.06 -7.45 -5.11
N ASN A 60 19.64 -7.87 -3.90
CA ASN A 60 20.23 -9.00 -3.19
C ASN A 60 19.30 -10.23 -3.03
N LYS A 61 18.08 -10.27 -3.59
CA LYS A 61 17.15 -11.40 -3.38
C LYS A 61 16.45 -11.91 -4.63
N GLN A 62 16.80 -13.14 -5.02
CA GLN A 62 16.06 -13.91 -6.03
C GLN A 62 14.62 -14.21 -5.58
N GLY A 63 13.66 -14.17 -6.51
CA GLY A 63 12.26 -14.56 -6.26
C GLY A 63 11.30 -13.43 -5.83
N ARG A 64 11.74 -12.16 -5.91
CA ARG A 64 10.91 -11.00 -5.54
C ARG A 64 10.47 -10.22 -6.76
N MET A 65 9.24 -9.70 -6.67
CA MET A 65 8.56 -8.95 -7.71
C MET A 65 8.42 -7.50 -7.26
N ILE A 66 8.64 -6.59 -8.22
CA ILE A 66 8.33 -5.18 -8.07
C ILE A 66 7.08 -4.88 -8.89
N TYR A 67 6.16 -4.13 -8.32
CA TYR A 67 4.92 -3.82 -9.00
C TYR A 67 4.30 -2.53 -8.49
N PHE A 68 3.62 -1.85 -9.40
CA PHE A 68 2.74 -0.74 -9.07
C PHE A 68 1.35 -1.25 -8.71
N ILE A 69 0.75 -0.61 -7.71
CA ILE A 69 -0.69 -0.70 -7.42
C ILE A 69 -1.27 0.69 -7.68
N MET A 70 -2.04 0.80 -8.74
CA MET A 70 -2.70 2.04 -9.15
C MET A 70 -4.20 1.87 -9.00
N TYR A 71 -4.91 2.93 -8.65
CA TYR A 71 -6.35 2.86 -8.60
C TYR A 71 -7.02 4.14 -9.04
N ASP A 72 -8.22 4.01 -9.57
CA ASP A 72 -9.17 5.11 -9.71
C ASP A 72 -10.39 4.76 -8.88
N ILE A 73 -10.51 5.43 -7.72
CA ILE A 73 -11.56 5.18 -6.72
C ILE A 73 -12.20 6.51 -6.35
N GLU A 74 -13.48 6.65 -6.68
CA GLU A 74 -14.26 7.86 -6.46
C GLU A 74 -14.55 8.05 -4.96
N ASN A 75 -14.95 6.97 -4.28
CA ASN A 75 -15.38 7.05 -2.88
C ASN A 75 -14.18 7.29 -1.94
N ASN A 76 -14.15 8.47 -1.34
CA ASN A 76 -13.09 8.89 -0.41
C ASN A 76 -12.89 7.92 0.78
N LYS A 77 -13.97 7.32 1.31
CA LYS A 77 -13.86 6.38 2.44
C LYS A 77 -13.17 5.09 2.00
N ILE A 78 -13.59 4.52 0.86
CA ILE A 78 -13.01 3.30 0.29
C ILE A 78 -11.54 3.53 -0.05
N ARG A 79 -11.24 4.62 -0.75
CA ARG A 79 -9.87 5.02 -1.09
C ARG A 79 -8.98 5.13 0.14
N ASN A 80 -9.45 5.77 1.20
CA ASN A 80 -8.70 5.90 2.45
C ASN A 80 -8.50 4.56 3.15
N HIS A 81 -9.48 3.64 3.08
CA HIS A 81 -9.34 2.30 3.62
C HIS A 81 -8.28 1.48 2.88
N ILE A 82 -8.31 1.48 1.55
CA ILE A 82 -7.33 0.79 0.70
C ILE A 82 -5.94 1.38 0.92
N ALA A 83 -5.79 2.70 0.91
CA ALA A 83 -4.51 3.36 1.16
C ALA A 83 -3.90 2.94 2.52
N LYS A 84 -4.70 2.93 3.60
CA LYS A 84 -4.24 2.47 4.91
C LYS A 84 -3.83 0.99 4.90
N TYR A 85 -4.59 0.15 4.21
CA TYR A 85 -4.29 -1.27 4.08
C TYR A 85 -2.95 -1.50 3.37
N LEU A 86 -2.73 -0.84 2.24
CA LEU A 86 -1.49 -0.93 1.46
C LEU A 86 -0.27 -0.44 2.26
N LEU A 87 -0.39 0.69 2.97
CA LEU A 87 0.67 1.19 3.86
C LEU A 87 1.01 0.17 4.97
N ARG A 88 0.00 -0.43 5.63
CA ARG A 88 0.24 -1.47 6.66
C ARG A 88 0.88 -2.73 6.10
N LYS A 89 0.68 -3.02 4.82
CA LYS A 89 1.29 -4.16 4.12
C LYS A 89 2.71 -3.87 3.63
N GLY A 90 3.24 -2.66 3.88
CA GLY A 90 4.58 -2.23 3.50
C GLY A 90 4.68 -1.70 2.08
N CYS A 91 3.56 -1.36 1.44
CA CYS A 91 3.58 -0.68 0.14
C CYS A 91 3.92 0.79 0.33
N ILE A 92 4.72 1.34 -0.57
CA ILE A 92 5.17 2.73 -0.53
C ILE A 92 4.22 3.59 -1.37
N ARG A 93 3.70 4.66 -0.80
CA ARG A 93 2.80 5.58 -1.52
C ARG A 93 3.58 6.62 -2.32
N VAL A 94 3.64 6.45 -3.64
CA VAL A 94 4.37 7.35 -4.57
C VAL A 94 3.50 8.46 -5.14
N GLN A 95 2.18 8.29 -5.18
CA GLN A 95 1.20 9.34 -5.47
C GLN A 95 -0.10 9.09 -4.69
N LYS A 96 -1.05 10.03 -4.75
CA LYS A 96 -2.36 9.89 -4.08
C LYS A 96 -3.06 8.56 -4.41
N SER A 97 -2.93 8.10 -5.65
CA SER A 97 -3.55 6.86 -6.12
C SER A 97 -2.58 5.86 -6.73
N VAL A 98 -1.29 5.96 -6.37
CA VAL A 98 -0.23 5.10 -6.89
C VAL A 98 0.66 4.65 -5.75
N PHE A 99 0.86 3.33 -5.66
CA PHE A 99 1.75 2.68 -4.72
C PHE A 99 2.78 1.83 -5.46
N LEU A 100 3.96 1.69 -4.86
CA LEU A 100 5.01 0.78 -5.29
C LEU A 100 5.22 -0.27 -4.19
N ALA A 101 5.37 -1.52 -4.56
CA ALA A 101 5.59 -2.60 -3.61
C ALA A 101 6.68 -3.57 -4.07
N GLU A 102 7.39 -4.10 -3.08
CA GLU A 102 8.23 -5.28 -3.19
C GLU A 102 7.55 -6.44 -2.48
N SER A 103 7.40 -7.57 -3.15
CA SER A 103 7.12 -8.81 -2.42
C SER A 103 7.43 -10.08 -3.20
N GLU A 104 7.42 -11.20 -2.49
CA GLU A 104 7.32 -12.53 -3.11
C GLU A 104 5.95 -12.72 -3.75
N ARG A 105 5.87 -13.57 -4.78
CA ARG A 105 4.65 -13.81 -5.54
C ARG A 105 3.43 -14.14 -4.67
N GLN A 106 3.62 -14.91 -3.60
CA GLN A 106 2.53 -15.25 -2.68
C GLN A 106 1.86 -14.00 -2.06
N LYS A 107 2.65 -13.00 -1.66
CA LYS A 107 2.13 -11.76 -1.06
C LYS A 107 1.54 -10.84 -2.12
N TYR A 108 2.08 -10.84 -3.34
CA TYR A 108 1.47 -10.18 -4.49
C TYR A 108 0.05 -10.74 -4.75
N ASP A 109 -0.08 -12.07 -4.80
CA ASP A 109 -1.36 -12.75 -5.05
C ASP A 109 -2.35 -12.54 -3.89
N GLU A 110 -1.88 -12.52 -2.63
CA GLU A 110 -2.69 -12.19 -1.44
C GLU A 110 -3.24 -10.76 -1.51
N LEU A 111 -2.40 -9.78 -1.86
CA LEU A 111 -2.81 -8.38 -1.99
C LEU A 111 -3.85 -8.22 -3.09
N ASN A 112 -3.61 -8.81 -4.26
CA ASN A 112 -4.53 -8.77 -5.39
C ASN A 112 -5.90 -9.38 -5.02
N SER A 113 -5.89 -10.57 -4.41
CA SER A 113 -7.12 -11.24 -3.98
C SER A 113 -7.88 -10.43 -2.92
N THR A 114 -7.17 -9.86 -1.95
CA THR A 114 -7.80 -9.03 -0.90
C THR A 114 -8.45 -7.78 -1.50
N LEU A 115 -7.77 -7.09 -2.41
CA LEU A 115 -8.33 -5.89 -3.03
C LEU A 115 -9.49 -6.22 -3.97
N LYS A 116 -9.44 -7.36 -4.66
CA LYS A 116 -10.57 -7.88 -5.45
C LYS A 116 -11.80 -8.15 -4.58
N GLU A 117 -11.63 -8.81 -3.44
CA GLU A 117 -12.73 -9.00 -2.48
C GLU A 117 -13.28 -7.66 -1.98
N VAL A 118 -12.42 -6.70 -1.64
CA VAL A 118 -12.86 -5.35 -1.22
C VAL A 118 -13.64 -4.64 -2.33
N GLN A 119 -13.23 -4.82 -3.59
CA GLN A 119 -13.92 -4.29 -4.76
C GLN A 119 -15.32 -4.89 -4.88
N GLU A 120 -15.44 -6.22 -4.82
CA GLU A 120 -16.72 -6.96 -4.94
C GLU A 120 -17.70 -6.67 -3.80
N MET A 121 -17.23 -6.22 -2.63
CA MET A 121 -18.07 -5.91 -1.48
C MET A 121 -18.91 -4.63 -1.63
N TYR A 122 -18.61 -3.79 -2.63
CA TYR A 122 -19.34 -2.56 -2.91
C TYR A 122 -19.70 -2.51 -4.39
N ASP A 123 -20.83 -1.89 -4.71
CA ASP A 123 -21.28 -1.74 -6.09
C ASP A 123 -20.46 -0.61 -6.74
N ASN A 124 -19.30 -0.94 -7.31
CA ASN A 124 -18.36 0.04 -7.85
C ASN A 124 -17.91 -0.26 -9.27
N ASN A 125 -17.76 0.82 -10.05
CA ASN A 125 -17.09 0.81 -11.36
C ASN A 125 -15.63 1.30 -11.24
N ASP A 126 -15.09 1.34 -10.01
CA ASP A 126 -13.72 1.75 -9.75
C ASP A 126 -12.74 0.75 -10.39
N SER A 127 -11.50 1.16 -10.62
CA SER A 127 -10.46 0.29 -11.19
C SER A 127 -9.23 0.22 -10.29
N ILE A 128 -8.64 -0.97 -10.20
CA ILE A 128 -7.37 -1.20 -9.50
C ILE A 128 -6.47 -2.01 -10.43
N PHE A 129 -5.29 -1.48 -10.72
CA PHE A 129 -4.27 -2.10 -11.55
C PHE A 129 -3.10 -2.59 -10.70
N PHE A 130 -2.68 -3.83 -10.95
CA PHE A 130 -1.39 -4.35 -10.52
C PHE A 130 -0.49 -4.48 -11.73
N ILE A 131 0.61 -3.74 -11.76
CA ILE A 131 1.53 -3.69 -12.90
C ILE A 131 2.89 -4.17 -12.43
N PRO A 132 3.24 -5.45 -12.65
CA PRO A 132 4.60 -5.94 -12.47
C PRO A 132 5.55 -5.17 -13.39
N VAL A 133 6.68 -4.76 -12.83
CA VAL A 133 7.73 -4.04 -13.55
C VAL A 133 9.08 -4.61 -13.15
N SER A 134 10.00 -4.62 -14.10
CA SER A 134 11.41 -4.89 -13.89
C SER A 134 12.11 -3.67 -13.26
N VAL A 135 13.29 -3.90 -12.71
CA VAL A 135 14.15 -2.82 -12.20
C VAL A 135 14.50 -1.82 -13.31
N ASP A 136 14.78 -2.30 -14.52
CA ASP A 136 15.17 -1.46 -15.65
C ASP A 136 14.02 -0.55 -16.12
N GLU A 137 12.77 -1.03 -16.08
CA GLU A 137 11.60 -0.20 -16.38
C GLU A 137 11.39 0.92 -15.34
N ILE A 138 11.71 0.66 -14.06
CA ILE A 138 11.67 1.71 -13.03
C ILE A 138 12.82 2.71 -13.24
N ARG A 139 14.04 2.24 -13.56
CA ARG A 139 15.18 3.12 -13.90
C ARG A 139 14.86 4.06 -15.07
N ALA A 140 14.15 3.55 -16.06
CA ALA A 140 13.75 4.31 -17.25
C ALA A 140 12.53 5.22 -17.02
N MET A 141 11.91 5.18 -15.82
CA MET A 141 10.71 5.97 -15.52
C MET A 141 11.00 7.47 -15.62
N LYS A 142 10.21 8.17 -16.43
CA LYS A 142 10.23 9.62 -16.56
C LYS A 142 9.08 10.23 -15.77
N ILE A 143 9.36 11.28 -15.01
CA ILE A 143 8.36 11.98 -14.19
C ILE A 143 8.30 13.44 -14.60
N ILE A 144 7.10 13.92 -14.86
CA ILE A 144 6.82 15.32 -15.18
C ILE A 144 6.07 15.92 -13.99
N GLY A 145 6.59 17.00 -13.41
CA GLY A 145 6.02 17.68 -12.24
C GLY A 145 7.03 17.86 -11.11
N ARG A 146 6.56 17.95 -9.85
CA ARG A 146 7.45 18.09 -8.67
C ARG A 146 8.41 16.90 -8.58
N ASN A 147 9.71 17.19 -8.74
CA ASN A 147 10.85 16.27 -8.85
C ASN A 147 10.81 15.11 -7.86
N VAL A 148 10.29 13.97 -8.29
CA VAL A 148 10.62 12.69 -7.66
C VAL A 148 11.72 12.07 -8.51
N ASP A 149 12.96 12.35 -8.14
CA ASP A 149 14.10 11.82 -8.88
C ASP A 149 14.37 10.39 -8.40
N PHE A 150 13.73 9.41 -9.03
CA PHE A 150 13.95 7.99 -8.73
C PHE A 150 15.34 7.52 -9.16
N SER A 151 16.10 8.31 -9.94
CA SER A 151 17.47 7.95 -10.33
C SER A 151 18.40 7.85 -9.10
N MET A 152 18.32 8.79 -8.15
CA MET A 152 19.08 8.75 -6.88
C MET A 152 18.66 7.62 -5.92
N VAL A 153 17.49 7.03 -6.15
CA VAL A 153 16.89 5.95 -5.35
C VAL A 153 17.38 4.58 -5.81
N ILE A 154 17.69 4.48 -7.10
CA ILE A 154 17.95 3.25 -7.81
C ILE A 154 19.44 3.10 -8.16
N ASP A 155 20.15 4.21 -8.35
CA ASP A 155 21.62 4.23 -8.42
C ASP A 155 22.19 4.69 -7.06
N THR A 156 22.70 3.74 -6.28
CA THR A 156 23.90 4.05 -5.49
C THR A 156 25.11 3.82 -6.39
N PRO A 157 26.01 4.80 -6.57
CA PRO A 157 27.24 4.57 -7.31
C PRO A 157 28.05 3.52 -6.56
N ASN A 158 28.42 2.44 -7.26
CA ASN A 158 29.47 1.51 -6.84
C ASN A 158 30.87 2.17 -6.86
N THR A 159 30.97 3.48 -6.64
CA THR A 159 32.23 4.21 -6.74
C THR A 159 32.22 5.39 -5.77
N LEU A 160 32.81 5.16 -4.61
CA LEU A 160 33.45 6.21 -3.81
C LEU A 160 34.69 6.66 -4.60
N PHE A 161 34.71 7.91 -5.07
CA PHE A 161 35.98 8.55 -5.41
C PHE A 161 36.62 9.03 -4.10
N TYR A 162 37.80 8.50 -3.78
CA TYR A 162 38.74 9.03 -2.78
C TYR A 162 39.72 9.97 -3.49
#